data_AF-A0A417YPU0-F1
#
_entry.id   AF-A0A417YPU0-F1
#
_cell.length_a   1.000
_cell.length_b   1.000
_cell.length_c   1.000
_cell.angle_alpha   90.00
_cell.angle_beta   90.00
_cell.angle_gamma   90.00
#
_symmetry.space_group_name_H-M   'P 1'
#
loop_
_entity.id
_entity.type
_entity.pdbx_description
1 polymer ?
#
loop_
_entity_poly.entity_id
_entity_poly.type
_entity_poly.pdbx_seq_one_letter_code
_entity_poly.pdbx_strand_id
1 'polypeptide(L)'
;MSNKTFGVKVTEDLYNKVQAKIDNSGVTAKEWFEKAVALMEVQELKEGSPDYKQDLSELEIHTTRIYELVANMIQRANYLKDDAVRALTEKLESQESTILNLQTIEKEVRQKLSDFESVSEQKEKEKNELIEQMQGLRSINSNNQDLIGEYKEKIDTLSTLVNQYKGYATENAEIKERFAAEKESMSVEFQQKERRLVSSVDELKATVRDQQEQIEKLEQNNESLKVELENRIAQLTNQKDLEKERAILEVERKYQDKLQEIHEQYNEKLARLYEKFETKETGNKFNKPNSKKGEA
;
A
#
# COMPACT_ATOMS: atom_id res chain seq x y z
N MET A 1 -4.25 58.72 133.40
CA MET A 1 -4.36 57.58 134.33
C MET A 1 -3.14 56.68 134.13
N SER A 2 -2.37 56.39 135.17
CA SER A 2 -1.22 55.47 135.08
C SER A 2 -1.73 54.04 134.84
N ASN A 3 -1.26 53.37 133.78
CA ASN A 3 -1.61 51.97 133.53
C ASN A 3 -1.05 51.10 134.67
N LYS A 4 -1.89 50.24 135.26
CA LYS A 4 -1.50 49.25 136.26
C LYS A 4 -1.68 47.85 135.66
N THR A 5 -0.78 46.94 135.98
CA THR A 5 -0.86 45.54 135.53
C THR A 5 -1.68 44.73 136.52
N PHE A 6 -2.67 44.00 136.00
CA PHE A 6 -3.50 43.05 136.75
C PHE A 6 -3.32 41.65 136.14
N GLY A 7 -3.09 40.64 136.97
CA GLY A 7 -2.87 39.26 136.52
C GLY A 7 -3.64 38.28 137.41
N VAL A 8 -4.40 37.39 136.77
CA VAL A 8 -5.23 36.37 137.45
C VAL A 8 -4.86 34.99 136.89
N LYS A 9 -4.66 34.02 137.78
CA LYS A 9 -4.51 32.62 137.38
C LYS A 9 -5.89 32.04 137.08
N VAL A 10 -6.12 31.65 135.84
CA VAL A 10 -7.35 30.99 135.38
C VAL A 10 -7.05 29.57 134.94
N THR A 11 -8.08 28.74 134.83
CA THR A 11 -7.95 27.39 134.26
C THR A 11 -7.64 27.48 132.76
N GLU A 12 -6.99 26.45 132.22
CA GLU A 12 -6.58 26.39 130.80
C GLU A 12 -7.79 26.48 129.85
N ASP A 13 -8.90 25.83 130.18
CA ASP A 13 -10.16 25.94 129.43
C ASP A 13 -10.72 27.37 129.38
N LEU A 14 -10.64 28.10 130.49
CA LEU A 14 -11.13 29.47 130.56
C LEU A 14 -10.20 30.40 129.78
N TYR A 15 -8.89 30.20 129.89
CA TYR A 15 -7.90 30.93 129.10
C TYR A 15 -8.15 30.78 127.59
N ASN A 16 -8.30 29.55 127.10
CA ASN A 16 -8.53 29.27 125.68
C ASN A 16 -9.85 29.86 125.16
N LYS A 17 -10.92 29.79 125.96
CA LYS A 17 -12.21 30.40 125.60
C LYS A 17 -12.14 31.93 125.55
N VAL A 18 -11.47 32.56 126.52
CA VAL A 18 -11.30 34.01 126.55
C VAL A 18 -10.44 34.46 125.37
N GLN A 19 -9.34 33.77 125.09
CA GLN A 19 -8.46 34.08 123.96
C GLN A 19 -9.21 33.98 122.62
N ALA A 20 -9.94 32.88 122.39
CA ALA A 20 -10.74 32.72 121.17
C ALA A 20 -11.82 33.81 121.03
N LYS A 21 -12.43 34.25 122.13
CA LYS A 21 -13.40 35.36 122.11
C LYS A 21 -12.73 36.71 121.82
N ILE A 22 -11.54 36.97 122.37
CA ILE A 22 -10.76 38.18 122.10
C ILE A 22 -10.40 38.21 120.61
N ASP A 23 -9.82 37.14 120.08
CA ASP A 23 -9.37 37.05 118.69
C ASP A 23 -10.55 37.21 117.71
N ASN A 24 -11.69 36.56 117.98
CA ASN A 24 -12.90 36.69 117.17
C ASN A 24 -13.56 38.08 117.26
N SER A 25 -13.36 38.80 118.36
CA SER A 25 -13.95 40.13 118.56
C SER A 25 -13.14 41.27 117.93
N GLY A 26 -11.89 41.00 117.52
CA GLY A 26 -11.00 41.99 116.89
C GLY A 26 -10.55 43.12 117.82
N VAL A 27 -10.79 43.04 119.12
CA VAL A 27 -10.34 44.02 120.13
C VAL A 27 -9.15 43.50 120.92
N THR A 28 -8.38 44.40 121.53
CA THR A 28 -7.26 44.00 122.37
C THR A 28 -7.74 43.34 123.67
N ALA A 29 -6.92 42.49 124.28
CA ALA A 29 -7.25 41.85 125.56
C ALA A 29 -7.60 42.87 126.66
N LYS A 30 -6.98 44.06 126.61
CA LYS A 30 -7.28 45.19 127.51
C LYS A 30 -8.71 45.70 127.29
N GLU A 31 -9.07 46.05 126.06
CA GLU A 31 -10.41 46.58 125.72
C GLU A 31 -11.50 45.53 125.96
N TRP A 32 -11.21 44.26 125.70
CA TRP A 32 -12.11 43.16 126.02
C TRP A 32 -12.37 43.06 127.53
N PHE A 33 -11.32 43.15 128.34
CA PHE A 33 -11.43 43.12 129.80
C PHE A 33 -12.15 44.36 130.35
N GLU A 34 -11.87 45.56 129.83
CA GLU A 34 -12.61 46.79 130.18
C GLU A 34 -14.11 46.65 129.88
N LYS A 35 -14.48 46.08 128.74
CA LYS A 35 -15.89 45.78 128.40
C LYS A 35 -16.50 44.73 129.34
N ALA A 36 -15.75 43.70 129.73
CA ALA A 36 -16.23 42.68 130.67
C ALA A 36 -16.45 43.24 132.08
N VAL A 37 -15.58 44.14 132.54
CA VAL A 37 -15.74 44.85 133.81
C VAL A 37 -16.95 45.78 133.75
N ALA A 38 -17.10 46.57 132.69
CA ALA A 38 -18.28 47.44 132.51
C ALA A 38 -19.60 46.63 132.49
N LEU A 39 -19.61 45.44 131.90
CA LEU A 39 -20.77 44.53 131.94
C LEU A 39 -21.06 44.02 133.35
N MET A 40 -20.04 43.71 134.16
CA MET A 40 -20.23 43.36 135.56
C MET A 40 -20.74 44.53 136.39
N GLU A 41 -20.21 45.75 136.19
CA GLU A 41 -20.70 46.96 136.86
C GLU A 41 -22.19 47.23 136.54
N VAL A 42 -22.62 47.01 135.29
CA VAL A 42 -24.05 47.09 134.91
C VAL A 42 -24.88 46.02 135.62
N GLN A 43 -24.34 44.82 135.81
CA GLN A 43 -25.01 43.74 136.54
C GLN A 43 -25.10 44.03 138.05
N GLU A 44 -24.08 44.65 138.64
CA GLU A 44 -24.08 45.09 140.04
C GLU A 44 -25.07 46.24 140.26
N LEU A 45 -25.19 47.18 139.31
CA LEU A 45 -26.22 48.24 139.32
C LEU A 45 -27.65 47.66 139.27
N LYS A 46 -27.85 46.55 138.54
CA LYS A 46 -29.13 45.81 138.46
C LYS A 46 -29.53 45.16 139.80
N GLU A 47 -28.56 44.80 140.63
CA GLU A 47 -28.79 44.23 141.97
C GLU A 47 -28.90 45.30 143.07
N GLY A 48 -28.19 46.42 142.94
CA GLY A 48 -28.14 47.50 143.93
C GLY A 48 -29.21 48.60 143.78
N SER A 49 -29.91 48.67 142.64
CA SER A 49 -30.97 49.68 142.38
C SER A 49 -32.24 49.03 141.81
N PRO A 50 -33.21 48.66 142.69
CA PRO A 50 -34.43 47.96 142.27
C PRO A 50 -35.27 48.75 141.25
N ASP A 51 -35.21 50.08 141.31
CA ASP A 51 -36.00 50.98 140.46
C ASP A 51 -35.62 50.92 138.97
N TYR A 52 -34.39 50.49 138.62
CA TYR A 52 -33.89 50.42 137.24
C TYR A 52 -33.69 48.99 136.70
N LYS A 53 -34.02 47.97 137.51
CA LYS A 53 -33.82 46.55 137.16
C LYS A 53 -34.61 46.13 135.91
N GLN A 54 -35.81 46.69 135.75
CA GLN A 54 -36.66 46.45 134.59
C GLN A 54 -36.02 47.02 133.31
N ASP A 55 -35.61 48.28 133.34
CA ASP A 55 -34.98 48.98 132.20
C ASP A 55 -33.68 48.29 131.76
N LEU A 56 -32.83 47.86 132.71
CA LEU A 56 -31.60 47.12 132.42
C LEU A 56 -31.88 45.73 131.81
N SER A 57 -32.96 45.07 132.23
CA SER A 57 -33.36 43.78 131.65
C SER A 57 -33.93 43.95 130.23
N GLU A 58 -34.69 45.00 129.99
CA GLU A 58 -35.20 45.34 128.65
C GLU A 58 -34.06 45.71 127.69
N LEU A 59 -33.05 46.45 128.17
CA LEU A 59 -31.85 46.76 127.40
C LEU A 59 -31.07 45.49 127.02
N GLU A 60 -30.94 44.52 127.93
CA GLU A 60 -30.30 43.22 127.68
C GLU A 60 -31.07 42.40 126.63
N ILE A 61 -32.40 42.38 126.72
CA ILE A 61 -33.28 41.74 125.73
C ILE A 61 -33.11 42.37 124.35
N HIS A 62 -33.17 43.70 124.25
CA HIS A 62 -32.99 44.41 122.99
C HIS A 62 -31.60 44.19 122.40
N THR A 63 -30.56 44.21 123.24
CA THR A 63 -29.18 43.97 122.81
C THR A 63 -29.01 42.56 122.26
N THR A 64 -29.55 41.56 122.95
CA THR A 64 -29.54 40.16 122.48
C THR A 64 -30.29 40.02 121.15
N ARG A 65 -31.46 40.67 121.04
CA ARG A 65 -32.24 40.66 119.80
C ARG A 65 -31.50 41.31 118.63
N ILE A 66 -30.78 42.42 118.87
CA ILE A 66 -29.93 43.07 117.87
C ILE A 66 -28.82 42.11 117.43
N TYR A 67 -28.14 41.44 118.36
CA TYR A 67 -27.11 40.44 118.01
C TYR A 67 -27.66 39.30 117.14
N GLU A 68 -28.82 38.74 117.49
CA GLU A 68 -29.47 37.70 116.68
C GLU A 68 -29.82 38.19 115.27
N LEU A 69 -30.38 39.39 115.15
CA LEU A 69 -30.71 39.97 113.85
C LEU A 69 -29.45 40.17 112.99
N VAL A 70 -28.38 40.72 113.58
CA VAL A 70 -27.11 40.91 112.87
C VAL A 70 -26.48 39.57 112.49
N ALA A 71 -26.48 38.57 113.37
CA ALA A 71 -25.96 37.24 113.08
C ALA A 71 -26.73 36.57 111.92
N ASN A 72 -28.07 36.63 111.95
CA ASN A 72 -28.91 36.11 110.87
C ASN A 72 -28.71 36.87 109.55
N MET A 73 -28.53 38.20 109.61
CA MET A 73 -28.21 39.00 108.43
C MET A 73 -26.85 38.61 107.82
N ILE A 74 -25.83 38.42 108.65
CA ILE A 74 -24.50 37.98 108.20
C ILE A 74 -24.58 36.58 107.58
N GLN A 75 -25.26 35.63 108.22
CA GLN A 75 -25.47 34.30 107.66
C GLN A 75 -26.19 34.35 106.31
N ARG A 76 -27.29 35.11 106.23
CA ARG A 76 -28.02 35.29 104.97
C ARG A 76 -27.16 35.92 103.89
N ALA A 77 -26.34 36.93 104.25
CA ALA A 77 -25.41 37.56 103.32
C ALA A 77 -24.35 36.57 102.81
N ASN A 78 -23.81 35.72 103.69
CA ASN A 78 -22.87 34.67 103.31
C ASN A 78 -23.53 33.64 102.38
N TYR A 79 -24.74 33.16 102.69
CA TYR A 79 -25.47 32.24 101.80
C TYR A 79 -25.73 32.83 100.41
N LEU A 80 -26.16 34.09 100.34
CA LEU A 80 -26.37 34.77 99.05
C LEU A 80 -25.06 34.94 98.27
N LYS A 81 -23.96 35.24 98.97
CA LYS A 81 -22.64 35.34 98.36
C LYS A 81 -22.17 33.99 97.83
N ASP A 82 -22.29 32.92 98.61
CA ASP A 82 -21.86 31.58 98.23
C ASP A 82 -22.68 31.04 97.05
N ASP A 83 -24.00 31.27 97.05
CA ASP A 83 -24.86 30.89 95.91
C ASP A 83 -24.50 31.67 94.64
N ALA A 84 -24.22 32.97 94.75
CA ALA A 84 -23.76 33.78 93.63
C ALA A 84 -22.38 33.32 93.10
N VAL A 85 -21.45 32.99 93.99
CA VAL A 85 -20.13 32.45 93.61
C VAL A 85 -20.30 31.10 92.91
N ARG A 86 -21.16 30.21 93.42
CA ARG A 86 -21.43 28.91 92.79
C ARG A 86 -22.03 29.08 91.39
N ALA A 87 -23.06 29.90 91.25
CA ALA A 87 -23.70 30.16 89.96
C ALA A 87 -22.73 30.76 88.93
N LEU A 88 -21.85 31.67 89.37
CA LEU A 88 -20.79 32.20 88.52
C LEU A 88 -19.78 31.13 88.12
N THR A 89 -19.37 30.26 89.06
CA THR A 89 -18.43 29.16 88.80
C THR A 89 -18.98 28.18 87.78
N GLU A 90 -20.22 27.71 87.95
CA GLU A 90 -20.88 26.81 87.00
C GLU A 90 -21.00 27.42 85.60
N LYS A 91 -21.28 28.72 85.52
CA LYS A 91 -21.35 29.44 84.24
C LYS A 91 -19.97 29.57 83.59
N LEU A 92 -18.92 29.78 84.38
CA LEU A 92 -17.53 29.86 83.91
C LEU A 92 -17.08 28.50 83.35
N GLU A 93 -17.32 27.42 84.08
CA GLU A 93 -17.01 26.05 83.64
C GLU A 93 -17.77 25.67 82.35
N SER A 94 -19.05 26.05 82.26
CA SER A 94 -19.85 25.83 81.04
C SER A 94 -19.29 26.62 79.85
N GLN A 95 -18.86 27.87 80.06
CA GLN A 95 -18.23 28.68 79.02
C GLN A 95 -16.88 28.10 78.59
N GLU A 96 -16.03 27.69 79.52
CA GLU A 96 -14.74 27.06 79.22
C GLU A 96 -14.90 25.77 78.42
N SER A 97 -15.86 24.91 78.80
CA SER A 97 -16.21 23.71 78.04
C SER A 97 -16.68 24.04 76.62
N THR A 98 -17.49 25.08 76.46
CA THR A 98 -17.95 25.53 75.14
C THR A 98 -16.79 26.05 74.29
N ILE A 99 -15.87 26.83 74.88
CA ILE A 99 -14.69 27.37 74.21
C ILE A 99 -13.79 26.22 73.71
N LEU A 100 -13.53 25.22 74.57
CA LEU A 100 -12.71 24.05 74.19
C LEU A 100 -13.34 23.25 73.04
N ASN A 101 -14.66 23.05 73.07
CA ASN A 101 -15.37 22.38 71.98
C ASN A 101 -15.27 23.18 70.68
N LEU A 102 -15.48 24.51 70.71
CA LEU A 102 -15.37 25.36 69.54
C LEU A 102 -13.94 25.39 68.97
N GLN A 103 -12.91 25.44 69.82
CA GLN A 103 -11.51 25.36 69.38
C GLN A 103 -11.18 24.03 68.72
N THR A 104 -11.73 22.93 69.23
CA THR A 104 -11.56 21.59 68.64
C THR A 104 -12.20 21.53 67.25
N ILE A 105 -13.43 22.02 67.12
CA ILE A 105 -14.14 22.09 65.84
C ILE A 105 -13.39 23.00 64.86
N GLU A 106 -12.91 24.16 65.30
CA GLU A 106 -12.13 25.08 64.45
C GLU A 106 -10.90 24.38 63.88
N LYS A 107 -10.16 23.64 64.73
CA LYS A 107 -8.99 22.89 64.31
C LYS A 107 -9.33 21.79 63.30
N GLU A 108 -10.40 21.04 63.53
CA GLU A 108 -10.85 20.00 62.60
C GLU A 108 -11.28 20.59 61.25
N VAL A 109 -12.00 21.71 61.24
CA VAL A 109 -12.42 22.39 60.02
C VAL A 109 -11.22 22.91 59.24
N ARG A 110 -10.24 23.51 59.92
CA ARG A 110 -8.99 23.96 59.29
C ARG A 110 -8.21 22.80 58.66
N GLN A 111 -8.14 21.66 59.34
CA GLN A 111 -7.47 20.48 58.78
C GLN A 111 -8.21 19.98 57.53
N LYS A 112 -9.54 19.82 57.61
CA LYS A 112 -10.36 19.40 56.46
C LYS A 112 -10.25 20.37 55.28
N LEU A 113 -10.17 21.66 55.54
CA LEU A 113 -9.97 22.68 54.51
C LEU A 113 -8.61 22.50 53.82
N SER A 114 -7.54 22.34 54.59
CA SER A 114 -6.20 22.10 54.07
C SER A 114 -6.12 20.81 53.25
N ASP A 115 -6.75 19.72 53.72
CA ASP A 115 -6.78 18.45 53.00
C ASP A 115 -7.57 18.59 51.68
N PHE A 116 -8.70 19.31 51.72
CA PHE A 116 -9.53 19.57 50.55
C PHE A 116 -8.80 20.42 49.51
N GLU A 117 -8.07 21.46 49.92
CA GLU A 117 -7.24 22.29 49.04
C GLU A 117 -6.15 21.44 48.37
N SER A 118 -5.44 20.60 49.14
CA SER A 118 -4.41 19.71 48.59
C SER A 118 -4.99 18.72 47.55
N VAL A 119 -6.16 18.14 47.83
CA VAL A 119 -6.83 17.23 46.89
C VAL A 119 -7.31 17.99 45.65
N SER A 120 -7.82 19.22 45.82
CA SER A 120 -8.27 20.06 44.72
C SER A 120 -7.13 20.41 43.77
N GLU A 121 -5.97 20.81 44.32
CA GLU A 121 -4.77 21.07 43.52
C GLU A 121 -4.28 19.82 42.77
N GLN A 122 -4.28 18.67 43.43
CA GLN A 122 -3.91 17.41 42.79
C GLN A 122 -4.87 17.07 41.63
N LYS A 123 -6.18 17.23 41.85
CA LYS A 123 -7.19 16.97 40.81
C LYS A 123 -7.07 17.93 39.63
N GLU A 124 -6.72 19.18 39.86
CA GLU A 124 -6.50 20.14 38.79
C GLU A 124 -5.25 19.79 37.95
N LYS A 125 -4.17 19.31 38.58
CA LYS A 125 -2.99 18.78 37.87
C LYS A 125 -3.34 17.56 37.02
N GLU A 126 -4.01 16.57 37.61
CA GLU A 126 -4.48 15.37 36.89
C GLU A 126 -5.38 15.72 35.70
N LYS A 127 -6.27 16.72 35.87
CA LYS A 127 -7.14 17.21 34.79
C LYS A 127 -6.32 17.80 33.64
N ASN A 128 -5.32 18.62 33.94
CA ASN A 128 -4.48 19.25 32.93
C ASN A 128 -3.65 18.22 32.16
N GLU A 129 -3.07 17.24 32.85
CA GLU A 129 -2.35 16.12 32.21
C GLU A 129 -3.27 15.31 31.28
N LEU A 130 -4.50 15.01 31.72
CA LEU A 130 -5.50 14.32 30.89
C LEU A 130 -5.90 15.14 29.65
N ILE A 131 -6.00 16.47 29.77
CA ILE A 131 -6.29 17.36 28.65
C ILE A 131 -5.15 17.32 27.62
N GLU A 132 -3.89 17.39 28.07
CA GLU A 132 -2.73 17.28 27.18
C GLU A 132 -2.69 15.93 26.47
N GLN A 133 -2.92 14.83 27.20
CA GLN A 133 -2.99 13.49 26.60
C GLN A 133 -4.11 13.39 25.56
N MET A 134 -5.30 13.94 25.85
CA MET A 134 -6.40 13.97 24.88
C MET A 134 -6.06 14.78 23.63
N GLN A 135 -5.40 15.93 23.78
CA GLN A 135 -4.96 16.73 22.63
C GLN A 135 -3.94 15.99 21.78
N GLY A 136 -2.96 15.31 22.41
CA GLY A 136 -2.01 14.44 21.73
C GLY A 136 -2.69 13.33 20.93
N LEU A 137 -3.66 12.62 21.55
CA LEU A 137 -4.44 11.58 20.87
C LEU A 137 -5.26 12.12 19.70
N ARG A 138 -5.86 13.30 19.83
CA ARG A 138 -6.59 13.95 18.73
C ARG A 138 -5.67 14.27 17.55
N SER A 139 -4.47 14.77 17.83
CA SER A 139 -3.48 15.06 16.78
C SER A 139 -3.03 13.79 16.07
N ILE A 140 -2.72 12.72 16.81
CA ILE A 140 -2.38 11.41 16.23
C ILE A 140 -3.53 10.88 15.36
N ASN A 141 -4.76 10.99 15.84
CA ASN A 141 -5.92 10.52 15.09
C ASN A 141 -6.15 11.32 13.81
N SER A 142 -5.95 12.64 13.86
CA SER A 142 -5.99 13.50 12.66
C SER A 142 -4.93 13.05 11.64
N ASN A 143 -3.68 12.88 12.08
CA ASN A 143 -2.59 12.44 11.20
C ASN A 143 -2.88 11.05 10.58
N ASN A 144 -3.48 10.14 11.36
CA ASN A 144 -3.89 8.84 10.85
C ASN A 144 -5.01 8.95 9.81
N GLN A 145 -5.95 9.87 9.97
CA GLN A 145 -6.98 10.13 8.96
C GLN A 145 -6.39 10.68 7.66
N ASP A 146 -5.45 11.62 7.77
CA ASP A 146 -4.74 12.17 6.61
C ASP A 146 -3.97 11.07 5.88
N LEU A 147 -3.24 10.22 6.61
CA LEU A 147 -2.52 9.08 6.05
C LEU A 147 -3.45 8.06 5.38
N ILE A 148 -4.63 7.79 5.96
CA ILE A 148 -5.66 6.95 5.33
C ILE A 148 -6.15 7.58 4.03
N GLY A 149 -6.31 8.92 3.99
CA GLY A 149 -6.64 9.67 2.79
C GLY A 149 -5.60 9.46 1.69
N GLU A 150 -4.32 9.67 1.99
CA GLU A 150 -3.21 9.46 1.05
C GLU A 150 -3.16 8.01 0.51
N TYR A 151 -3.35 7.01 1.39
CA TYR A 151 -3.37 5.62 0.95
C TYR A 151 -4.57 5.31 0.05
N LYS A 152 -5.74 5.90 0.31
CA LYS A 152 -6.90 5.74 -0.59
C LYS A 152 -6.62 6.31 -1.96
N GLU A 153 -6.09 7.54 -2.04
CA GLU A 153 -5.72 8.15 -3.34
C GLU A 153 -4.67 7.31 -4.07
N LYS A 154 -3.67 6.78 -3.36
CA LYS A 154 -2.67 5.89 -3.93
C LYS A 154 -3.27 4.57 -4.43
N ILE A 155 -4.23 4.01 -3.70
CA ILE A 155 -4.95 2.80 -4.12
C ILE A 155 -5.80 3.09 -5.36
N ASP A 156 -6.47 4.23 -5.43
CA ASP A 156 -7.31 4.61 -6.58
C ASP A 156 -6.48 4.84 -7.85
N THR A 157 -5.32 5.50 -7.71
CA THR A 157 -4.38 5.69 -8.82
C THR A 157 -3.79 4.36 -9.29
N LEU A 158 -3.35 3.49 -8.37
CA LEU A 158 -2.87 2.15 -8.71
C LEU A 158 -3.97 1.29 -9.35
N SER A 159 -5.20 1.37 -8.86
CA SER A 159 -6.34 0.63 -9.42
C SER A 159 -6.65 1.09 -10.84
N THR A 160 -6.59 2.40 -11.09
CA THR A 160 -6.73 2.98 -12.42
C THR A 160 -5.63 2.49 -13.36
N LEU A 161 -4.37 2.51 -12.91
CA LEU A 161 -3.22 2.04 -13.67
C LEU A 161 -3.31 0.53 -13.99
N VAL A 162 -3.73 -0.28 -13.02
CA VAL A 162 -3.96 -1.72 -13.23
C VAL A 162 -5.02 -1.96 -14.28
N ASN A 163 -6.11 -1.18 -14.28
CA ASN A 163 -7.15 -1.28 -15.30
C ASN A 163 -6.64 -0.89 -16.68
N GLN A 164 -5.80 0.15 -16.79
CA GLN A 164 -5.14 0.52 -18.05
C GLN A 164 -4.22 -0.61 -18.56
N TYR A 165 -3.38 -1.19 -17.70
CA TYR A 165 -2.52 -2.31 -18.08
C TYR A 165 -3.31 -3.56 -18.49
N LYS A 166 -4.44 -3.85 -17.84
CA LYS A 166 -5.35 -4.90 -18.28
C LYS A 166 -5.89 -4.61 -19.69
N GLY A 167 -6.30 -3.37 -19.95
CA GLY A 167 -6.73 -2.93 -21.29
C GLY A 167 -5.65 -3.11 -22.36
N TYR A 168 -4.40 -2.71 -22.07
CA TYR A 168 -3.28 -2.94 -22.99
C TYR A 168 -2.97 -4.42 -23.19
N ALA A 169 -3.11 -5.26 -22.16
CA ALA A 169 -2.93 -6.70 -22.28
C ALA A 169 -3.98 -7.34 -23.19
N THR A 170 -5.26 -6.93 -23.07
CA THR A 170 -6.34 -7.40 -23.95
C THR A 170 -6.14 -6.93 -25.38
N GLU A 171 -5.79 -5.65 -25.59
CA GLU A 171 -5.54 -5.11 -26.93
C GLU A 171 -4.35 -5.80 -27.60
N ASN A 172 -3.25 -6.04 -26.87
CA ASN A 172 -2.12 -6.80 -27.39
C ASN A 172 -2.47 -8.25 -27.74
N ALA A 173 -3.36 -8.89 -26.98
CA ALA A 173 -3.83 -10.23 -27.29
C ALA A 173 -4.64 -10.22 -28.60
N GLU A 174 -5.57 -9.26 -28.76
CA GLU A 174 -6.35 -9.09 -29.98
C GLU A 174 -5.48 -8.78 -31.21
N ILE A 175 -4.49 -7.88 -31.07
CA ILE A 175 -3.55 -7.56 -32.14
C ILE A 175 -2.75 -8.80 -32.55
N LYS A 176 -2.25 -9.59 -31.59
CA LYS A 176 -1.54 -10.83 -31.89
C LYS A 176 -2.42 -11.84 -32.63
N GLU A 177 -3.68 -11.96 -32.24
CA GLU A 177 -4.64 -12.84 -32.90
C GLU A 177 -4.93 -12.38 -34.34
N ARG A 178 -5.23 -11.08 -34.53
CA ARG A 178 -5.42 -10.49 -35.87
C ARG A 178 -4.20 -10.66 -36.76
N PHE A 179 -3.01 -10.39 -36.22
CA PHE A 179 -1.76 -10.56 -36.94
C PHE A 179 -1.51 -12.02 -37.34
N ALA A 180 -1.79 -12.97 -36.44
CA ALA A 180 -1.68 -14.39 -36.76
C ALA A 180 -2.66 -14.81 -37.87
N ALA A 181 -3.91 -14.34 -37.81
CA ALA A 181 -4.92 -14.60 -38.83
C ALA A 181 -4.56 -14.00 -40.19
N GLU A 182 -4.10 -12.74 -40.22
CA GLU A 182 -3.66 -12.07 -41.44
C GLU A 182 -2.44 -12.76 -42.06
N LYS A 183 -1.45 -13.13 -41.22
CA LYS A 183 -0.27 -13.89 -41.67
C LYS A 183 -0.66 -15.22 -42.30
N GLU A 184 -1.59 -15.95 -41.70
CA GLU A 184 -2.08 -17.22 -42.25
C GLU A 184 -2.81 -17.00 -43.57
N SER A 185 -3.70 -16.01 -43.66
CA SER A 185 -4.41 -15.65 -44.88
C SER A 185 -3.43 -15.30 -46.01
N MET A 186 -2.42 -14.48 -45.72
CA MET A 186 -1.40 -14.08 -46.69
C MET A 186 -0.54 -15.27 -47.14
N SER A 187 -0.20 -16.18 -46.22
CA SER A 187 0.52 -17.42 -46.54
C SER A 187 -0.29 -18.30 -47.50
N VAL A 188 -1.59 -18.48 -47.23
CA VAL A 188 -2.51 -19.24 -48.10
C VAL A 188 -2.62 -18.58 -49.49
N GLU A 189 -2.79 -17.26 -49.55
CA GLU A 189 -2.82 -16.54 -50.85
C GLU A 189 -1.51 -16.70 -51.62
N PHE A 190 -0.37 -16.61 -50.93
CA PHE A 190 0.93 -16.79 -51.56
C PHE A 190 1.09 -18.19 -52.12
N GLN A 191 0.76 -19.23 -51.33
CA GLN A 191 0.78 -20.62 -51.79
C GLN A 191 -0.17 -20.86 -52.97
N GLN A 192 -1.34 -20.23 -52.99
CA GLN A 192 -2.27 -20.31 -54.13
C GLN A 192 -1.68 -19.68 -55.39
N LYS A 193 -1.09 -18.48 -55.27
CA LYS A 193 -0.41 -17.81 -56.40
C LYS A 193 0.77 -18.63 -56.90
N GLU A 194 1.57 -19.18 -56.00
CA GLU A 194 2.69 -20.05 -56.33
C GLU A 194 2.22 -21.30 -57.09
N ARG A 195 1.17 -21.99 -56.62
CA ARG A 195 0.59 -23.13 -57.35
C ARG A 195 0.09 -22.75 -58.75
N ARG A 196 -0.56 -21.60 -58.90
CA ARG A 196 -1.01 -21.11 -60.23
C ARG A 196 0.17 -20.83 -61.16
N LEU A 197 1.22 -20.19 -60.64
CA LEU A 197 2.46 -19.94 -61.38
C LEU A 197 3.13 -21.24 -61.81
N VAL A 198 3.25 -22.22 -60.91
CA VAL A 198 3.81 -23.55 -61.22
C VAL A 198 3.00 -24.24 -62.32
N SER A 199 1.66 -24.27 -62.20
CA SER A 199 0.78 -24.84 -63.25
C SER A 199 0.98 -24.16 -64.60
N SER A 200 1.04 -22.83 -64.63
CA SER A 200 1.26 -22.07 -65.86
C SER A 200 2.65 -22.33 -66.46
N VAL A 201 3.68 -22.47 -65.63
CA VAL A 201 5.03 -22.84 -66.08
C VAL A 201 5.04 -24.25 -66.67
N ASP A 202 4.33 -25.20 -66.07
CA ASP A 202 4.26 -26.57 -66.58
C ASP A 202 3.47 -26.65 -67.90
N GLU A 203 2.39 -25.90 -68.05
CA GLU A 203 1.67 -25.73 -69.31
C GLU A 203 2.55 -25.11 -70.42
N LEU A 204 3.31 -24.07 -70.08
CA LEU A 204 4.26 -23.46 -71.00
C LEU A 204 5.36 -24.44 -71.40
N LYS A 205 5.91 -25.22 -70.46
CA LYS A 205 6.89 -26.27 -70.75
C LYS A 205 6.33 -27.36 -71.66
N ALA A 206 5.09 -27.78 -71.45
CA ALA A 206 4.42 -28.75 -72.31
C ALA A 206 4.27 -28.19 -73.73
N THR A 207 3.80 -26.95 -73.85
CA THR A 207 3.68 -26.25 -75.14
C THR A 207 5.03 -26.12 -75.86
N VAL A 208 6.10 -25.78 -75.12
CA VAL A 208 7.46 -25.70 -75.67
C VAL A 208 7.95 -27.07 -76.15
N ARG A 209 7.67 -28.15 -75.42
CA ARG A 209 7.99 -29.52 -75.87
C ARG A 209 7.23 -29.89 -77.14
N ASP A 210 5.92 -29.64 -77.18
CA ASP A 210 5.09 -29.92 -78.35
C ASP A 210 5.59 -29.13 -79.58
N GLN A 211 5.95 -27.87 -79.40
CA GLN A 211 6.55 -27.03 -80.43
C GLN A 211 7.92 -27.56 -80.88
N GLN A 212 8.75 -28.02 -79.95
CA GLN A 212 10.05 -28.62 -80.27
C GLN A 212 9.88 -29.92 -81.08
N GLU A 213 8.94 -30.80 -80.71
CA GLU A 213 8.63 -32.00 -81.49
C GLU A 213 8.10 -31.67 -82.89
N GLN A 214 7.31 -30.60 -83.04
CA GLN A 214 6.86 -30.13 -84.35
C GLN A 214 8.03 -29.62 -85.19
N ILE A 215 8.97 -28.88 -84.60
CA ILE A 215 10.19 -28.42 -85.27
C ILE A 215 11.01 -29.64 -85.73
N GLU A 216 11.25 -30.63 -84.87
CA GLU A 216 11.99 -31.85 -85.23
C GLU A 216 11.32 -32.62 -86.38
N LYS A 217 9.98 -32.75 -86.37
CA LYS A 217 9.24 -33.38 -87.47
C LYS A 217 9.37 -32.60 -88.77
N LEU A 218 9.30 -31.27 -88.71
CA LEU A 218 9.49 -30.42 -89.89
C LEU A 218 10.93 -30.51 -90.42
N GLU A 219 11.93 -30.54 -89.54
CA GLU A 219 13.33 -30.72 -89.90
C GLU A 219 13.57 -32.07 -90.58
N GLN A 220 13.06 -33.17 -90.00
CA GLN A 220 13.14 -34.51 -90.61
C GLN A 220 12.46 -34.55 -91.99
N ASN A 221 11.27 -33.94 -92.10
CA ASN A 221 10.55 -33.89 -93.38
C ASN A 221 11.34 -33.08 -94.41
N ASN A 222 11.89 -31.94 -94.03
CA ASN A 222 12.69 -31.08 -94.91
C ASN A 222 13.98 -31.79 -95.37
N GLU A 223 14.64 -32.55 -94.49
CA GLU A 223 15.79 -33.37 -94.87
C GLU A 223 15.39 -34.51 -95.83
N SER A 224 14.25 -35.17 -95.58
CA SER A 224 13.75 -36.20 -96.50
C SER A 224 13.42 -35.66 -97.89
N LEU A 225 12.78 -34.48 -97.94
CA LEU A 225 12.49 -33.74 -99.17
C LEU A 225 13.78 -33.33 -99.89
N LYS A 226 14.79 -32.90 -99.16
CA LYS A 226 16.10 -32.55 -99.71
C LYS A 226 16.77 -33.77 -100.35
N VAL A 227 16.79 -34.91 -99.67
CA VAL A 227 17.30 -36.18 -100.21
C VAL A 227 16.50 -36.61 -101.45
N GLU A 228 15.17 -36.47 -101.43
CA GLU A 228 14.32 -36.78 -102.58
C GLU A 228 14.63 -35.87 -103.78
N LEU A 229 14.81 -34.56 -103.54
CA LEU A 229 15.22 -33.59 -104.55
C LEU A 229 16.63 -33.90 -105.09
N GLU A 230 17.59 -34.24 -104.24
CA GLU A 230 18.94 -34.65 -104.66
C GLU A 230 18.89 -35.92 -105.53
N ASN A 231 18.11 -36.92 -105.13
CA ASN A 231 17.87 -38.13 -105.93
C ASN A 231 17.21 -37.81 -107.26
N ARG A 232 16.24 -36.89 -107.28
CA ARG A 232 15.55 -36.47 -108.51
C ARG A 232 16.49 -35.72 -109.45
N ILE A 233 17.34 -34.85 -108.91
CA ILE A 233 18.39 -34.17 -109.66
C ILE A 233 19.37 -35.19 -110.26
N ALA A 234 19.80 -36.19 -109.48
CA ALA A 234 20.68 -37.26 -109.97
C ALA A 234 20.02 -38.07 -111.09
N GLN A 235 18.75 -38.44 -110.95
CA GLN A 235 17.97 -39.11 -112.01
C GLN A 235 17.88 -38.27 -113.29
N LEU A 236 17.54 -36.98 -113.17
CA LEU A 236 17.45 -36.06 -114.32
C LEU A 236 18.82 -35.86 -114.98
N THR A 237 19.89 -35.82 -114.19
CA THR A 237 21.27 -35.72 -114.70
C THR A 237 21.63 -36.97 -115.49
N ASN A 238 21.36 -38.15 -114.95
CA ASN A 238 21.57 -39.42 -115.67
C ASN A 238 20.72 -39.51 -116.95
N GLN A 239 19.46 -39.06 -116.92
CA GLN A 239 18.63 -39.00 -118.14
C GLN A 239 19.19 -38.06 -119.18
N LYS A 240 19.64 -36.87 -118.77
CA LYS A 240 20.28 -35.90 -119.65
C LYS A 240 21.58 -36.46 -120.25
N ASP A 241 22.37 -37.17 -119.46
CA ASP A 241 23.61 -37.78 -119.94
C ASP A 241 23.33 -38.93 -120.92
N LEU A 242 22.30 -39.75 -120.67
CA LEU A 242 21.81 -40.75 -121.63
C LEU A 242 21.28 -40.12 -122.93
N GLU A 243 20.57 -39.00 -122.85
CA GLU A 243 20.11 -38.27 -124.04
C GLU A 243 21.29 -37.68 -124.82
N LYS A 244 22.31 -37.15 -124.13
CA LYS A 244 23.55 -36.72 -124.76
C LYS A 244 24.29 -37.88 -125.43
N GLU A 245 24.42 -39.03 -124.76
CA GLU A 245 25.02 -40.24 -125.34
C GLU A 245 24.23 -40.72 -126.55
N ARG A 246 22.89 -40.72 -126.50
CA ARG A 246 22.03 -41.03 -127.66
C ARG A 246 22.25 -40.06 -128.81
N ALA A 247 22.35 -38.76 -128.53
CA ALA A 247 22.62 -37.75 -129.55
C ALA A 247 24.02 -37.94 -130.16
N ILE A 248 25.04 -38.29 -129.36
CA ILE A 248 26.38 -38.63 -129.84
C ILE A 248 26.32 -39.87 -130.73
N LEU A 249 25.67 -40.94 -130.28
CA LEU A 249 25.49 -42.17 -131.05
C LEU A 249 24.73 -41.93 -132.36
N GLU A 250 23.74 -41.04 -132.37
CA GLU A 250 22.99 -40.70 -133.56
C GLU A 250 23.82 -39.87 -134.55
N VAL A 251 24.70 -39.00 -134.03
CA VAL A 251 25.71 -38.31 -134.84
C VAL A 251 26.76 -39.31 -135.38
N GLU A 252 27.25 -40.23 -134.55
CA GLU A 252 28.17 -41.30 -134.97
C GLU A 252 27.54 -42.18 -136.05
N ARG A 253 26.26 -42.55 -135.90
CA ARG A 253 25.50 -43.30 -136.91
C ARG A 253 25.41 -42.54 -138.21
N LYS A 254 25.08 -41.25 -138.18
CA LYS A 254 25.05 -40.39 -139.38
C LYS A 254 26.43 -40.27 -140.04
N TYR A 255 27.51 -40.25 -139.26
CA TYR A 255 28.87 -40.28 -139.81
C TYR A 255 29.24 -41.64 -140.38
N GLN A 256 28.81 -42.75 -139.76
CA GLN A 256 28.97 -44.11 -140.28
C GLN A 256 28.20 -44.32 -141.58
N ASP A 257 26.95 -43.87 -141.67
CA ASP A 257 26.15 -43.91 -142.88
C ASP A 257 26.81 -43.12 -144.02
N LYS A 258 27.35 -41.93 -143.72
CA LYS A 258 28.16 -41.17 -144.69
C LYS A 258 29.43 -41.90 -145.11
N LEU A 259 30.10 -42.60 -144.19
CA LEU A 259 31.29 -43.41 -144.49
C LEU A 259 30.94 -44.60 -145.38
N GLN A 260 29.79 -45.22 -145.14
CA GLN A 260 29.27 -46.34 -145.92
C GLN A 260 28.86 -45.88 -147.32
N GLU A 261 28.24 -44.71 -147.45
CA GLU A 261 27.91 -44.08 -148.74
C GLU A 261 29.17 -43.74 -149.55
N ILE A 262 30.24 -43.25 -148.89
CA ILE A 262 31.56 -43.06 -149.51
C ILE A 262 32.18 -44.40 -149.94
N HIS A 263 32.05 -45.45 -149.13
CA HIS A 263 32.53 -46.80 -149.46
C HIS A 263 31.78 -47.41 -150.65
N GLU A 264 30.46 -47.22 -150.75
CA GLU A 264 29.66 -47.64 -151.90
C GLU A 264 30.06 -46.88 -153.17
N GLN A 265 30.28 -45.57 -153.08
CA GLN A 265 30.79 -44.77 -154.21
C GLN A 265 32.20 -45.17 -154.66
N TYR A 266 33.06 -45.62 -153.73
CA TYR A 266 34.38 -46.16 -154.05
C TYR A 266 34.30 -47.57 -154.66
N ASN A 267 33.40 -48.43 -154.17
CA ASN A 267 33.19 -49.76 -154.70
C ASN A 267 32.55 -49.74 -156.11
N GLU A 268 31.64 -48.81 -156.40
CA GLU A 268 31.12 -48.59 -157.76
C GLU A 268 32.22 -48.13 -158.73
N LYS A 269 33.17 -47.30 -158.26
CA LYS A 269 34.34 -46.91 -159.06
C LYS A 269 35.31 -48.07 -159.28
N LEU A 270 35.49 -48.95 -158.29
CA LEU A 270 36.30 -50.17 -158.43
C LEU A 270 35.69 -51.17 -159.43
N ALA A 271 34.37 -51.38 -159.39
CA ALA A 271 33.68 -52.28 -160.32
C ALA A 271 33.80 -51.82 -161.78
N ARG A 272 33.73 -50.52 -162.05
CA ARG A 272 33.92 -49.94 -163.40
C ARG A 272 35.37 -50.00 -163.90
N LEU A 273 36.35 -50.22 -163.01
CA LEU A 273 37.77 -50.34 -163.35
C LEU A 273 38.17 -51.80 -163.68
N TYR A 274 37.52 -52.80 -163.07
CA TYR A 274 37.81 -54.22 -163.33
C TYR A 274 37.21 -54.74 -164.65
N GLU A 275 36.09 -54.20 -165.13
CA GLU A 275 35.47 -54.66 -166.38
C GLU A 275 36.18 -54.15 -167.65
N LYS A 276 36.99 -53.07 -167.53
CA LYS A 276 37.78 -52.51 -168.64
C LYS A 276 39.10 -53.25 -168.94
N PHE A 277 39.50 -54.24 -168.13
CA PHE A 277 40.82 -54.89 -168.24
C PHE A 277 40.81 -56.35 -168.73
N GLU A 278 39.66 -57.00 -168.93
CA GLU A 278 39.57 -58.44 -169.29
C GLU A 278 39.23 -58.74 -170.77
N THR A 279 39.64 -57.88 -171.70
CA THR A 279 39.69 -58.19 -173.15
C THR A 279 41.03 -57.78 -173.77
N LYS A 280 42.12 -58.50 -173.45
CA LYS A 280 43.21 -58.86 -174.40
C LYS A 280 44.35 -59.66 -173.76
N GLU A 281 44.59 -60.81 -174.39
CA GLU A 281 45.86 -61.57 -174.51
C GLU A 281 46.20 -62.72 -173.54
N THR A 282 46.02 -63.90 -174.13
CA THR A 282 46.46 -65.27 -173.88
C THR A 282 47.97 -65.49 -173.66
N GLY A 283 48.30 -66.33 -172.66
CA GLY A 283 49.33 -67.37 -172.76
C GLY A 283 50.58 -67.27 -171.86
N ASN A 284 50.69 -68.09 -170.80
CA ASN A 284 51.66 -69.21 -170.65
C ASN A 284 51.55 -69.91 -169.25
N LYS A 285 52.12 -71.12 -169.10
CA LYS A 285 51.64 -72.27 -168.30
C LYS A 285 52.36 -72.60 -166.95
N PHE A 286 51.56 -73.16 -166.01
CA PHE A 286 51.78 -74.23 -164.99
C PHE A 286 52.93 -74.19 -163.94
N ASN A 287 52.63 -74.26 -162.63
CA ASN A 287 52.66 -75.51 -161.79
C ASN A 287 52.13 -75.33 -160.32
N LYS A 288 51.66 -76.45 -159.74
CA LYS A 288 50.98 -76.80 -158.44
C LYS A 288 51.88 -76.79 -157.16
N PRO A 289 51.45 -77.24 -155.92
CA PRO A 289 50.11 -77.44 -155.27
C PRO A 289 49.98 -77.10 -153.73
N ASN A 290 48.74 -77.24 -153.22
CA ASN A 290 48.26 -77.68 -151.86
C ASN A 290 48.40 -76.74 -150.62
N SER A 291 47.48 -76.66 -149.63
CA SER A 291 46.23 -77.39 -149.31
C SER A 291 45.45 -76.78 -148.12
N LYS A 292 44.11 -76.73 -148.26
CA LYS A 292 43.01 -77.23 -147.38
C LYS A 292 42.55 -76.57 -146.05
N LYS A 293 41.20 -76.46 -146.01
CA LYS A 293 40.19 -76.60 -144.92
C LYS A 293 40.00 -75.40 -143.98
N GLY A 294 38.81 -75.07 -143.47
CA GLY A 294 37.46 -75.67 -143.43
C GLY A 294 36.48 -74.61 -142.88
N GLU A 295 35.20 -74.65 -143.23
CA GLU A 295 34.08 -75.23 -142.43
C GLU A 295 33.70 -74.32 -141.23
N ALA A 296 32.45 -73.83 -141.07
CA ALA A 296 31.15 -74.26 -141.59
C ALA A 296 30.30 -73.09 -142.12
#